data_AF-A0AB37HUU3-F1
#
_entry.id   AF-A0AB37HUU3-F1
#
_cell.length_a   1.000
_cell.length_b   1.000
_cell.length_c   1.000
_cell.angle_alpha   90.00
_cell.angle_beta   90.00
_cell.angle_gamma   90.00
#
_symmetry.space_group_name_H-M   'P 1'
#
loop_
_entity.id
_entity.type
_entity.pdbx_description
1 polymer ?
#
loop_
_entity_poly.entity_id
_entity_poly.type
_entity_poly.pdbx_seq_one_letter_code
_entity_poly.pdbx_strand_id
1 'polypeptide(L)'
;MSEPNDPNPTPEKLLAGVIAEHFIDAQVAEDDGVQVVQLGEGLPVIECHINSMQEEPPHGVFLTLDIRGGALGSPGALVTASGYGDDMYRALVTAGCNWACAFGPVLLTALGRADLIDTENPDVEQFETTLQGRRYLVTMGGIDRSINVPLEVAKAYRERLGGSRALTTKVLASGVIPATRGDDIIPLGCFLGVGPDRIAEVKLGADDWEPGRAVLAEGPTEAEGIRMLREWALLKPLEPAPRLTRHDLQLTLDLLRNASGDSRNEAGWLGGRNHGMRLGAPGFTEAISLPADARWFVDEIAASGAGPGYGLDLRPITEGWLHLAQAGCGAQWALDLIDGSVALDSRFCDGEFRRVATGFVAWYEAWLDNAIRGGGPYAKWDHSLDAAFKVLAQAAEANGVDKLPELGLEVVLHSPEDKLVGPCHGCESVYAHYGVPNTAFVMKE
;
A
#
# COMPACT_ATOMS: atom_id res chain seq x y z
N MET A 1 32.45 13.39 15.97
CA MET A 1 32.25 14.80 15.57
C MET A 1 33.33 15.21 14.59
N SER A 2 33.00 15.17 13.31
CA SER A 2 33.65 15.93 12.24
C SER A 2 32.53 16.78 11.64
N GLU A 3 32.68 18.10 11.72
CA GLU A 3 31.64 19.11 11.47
C GLU A 3 31.20 19.15 9.99
N PRO A 4 29.89 19.33 9.69
CA PRO A 4 29.38 19.49 8.34
C PRO A 4 29.51 20.94 7.84
N ASN A 5 29.78 21.09 6.54
CA ASN A 5 29.82 22.34 5.77
C ASN A 5 28.45 23.07 5.64
N ASP A 6 27.54 22.88 6.59
CA ASP A 6 26.22 23.51 6.60
C ASP A 6 25.84 23.85 8.05
N PRO A 7 25.91 25.12 8.48
CA PRO A 7 25.79 25.49 9.88
C PRO A 7 24.36 25.34 10.44
N ASN A 8 23.35 25.00 9.63
CA ASN A 8 21.99 24.67 10.07
C ASN A 8 21.28 23.78 9.02
N PRO A 9 21.50 22.45 9.01
CA PRO A 9 20.74 21.56 8.14
C PRO A 9 19.24 21.62 8.51
N THR A 10 18.36 21.45 7.52
CA THR A 10 16.94 21.24 7.78
C THR A 10 16.76 19.98 8.65
N PRO A 11 15.70 19.89 9.47
CA PRO A 11 15.41 18.71 10.28
C PRO A 11 15.42 17.40 9.46
N GLU A 12 14.85 17.42 8.25
CA GLU A 12 14.82 16.27 7.34
C GLU A 12 16.22 15.88 6.85
N LYS A 13 17.09 16.85 6.56
CA LYS A 13 18.48 16.59 6.15
C LYS A 13 19.30 16.03 7.30
N LEU A 14 19.08 16.52 8.52
CA LEU A 14 19.66 15.95 9.73
C LEU A 14 19.18 14.51 9.93
N LEU A 15 17.88 14.24 9.78
CA LEU A 15 17.32 12.91 9.91
C LEU A 15 17.92 11.93 8.89
N ALA A 16 17.97 12.33 7.61
CA ALA A 16 18.59 11.52 6.57
C ALA A 16 20.07 11.24 6.86
N GLY A 17 20.81 12.25 7.36
CA GLY A 17 22.20 12.07 7.80
C GLY A 17 22.35 11.06 8.94
N VAL A 18 21.53 11.18 9.98
CA VAL A 18 21.50 10.23 11.10
C VAL A 18 21.23 8.81 10.61
N ILE A 19 20.25 8.64 9.72
CA ILE A 19 19.92 7.31 9.18
C ILE A 19 21.07 6.77 8.32
N ALA A 20 21.66 7.59 7.44
CA ALA A 20 22.75 7.20 6.55
C ALA A 20 23.98 6.70 7.32
N GLU A 21 24.30 7.30 8.48
CA GLU A 21 25.44 6.89 9.33
C GLU A 21 25.37 5.42 9.80
N HIS A 22 24.20 4.77 9.76
CA HIS A 22 24.04 3.37 10.17
C HIS A 22 24.27 2.35 9.04
N PHE A 23 24.54 2.81 7.82
CA PHE A 23 24.72 1.98 6.65
C PHE A 23 26.07 2.28 6.00
N ILE A 24 26.87 1.23 5.77
CA ILE A 24 28.17 1.38 5.13
C ILE A 24 27.97 1.95 3.72
N ASP A 25 28.73 3.00 3.39
CA ASP A 25 28.74 3.71 2.11
C ASP A 25 27.41 4.41 1.72
N ALA A 26 26.43 4.52 2.62
CA ALA A 26 25.20 5.24 2.33
C ALA A 26 25.44 6.75 2.18
N GLN A 27 24.65 7.37 1.31
CA GLN A 27 24.76 8.79 0.99
C GLN A 27 23.43 9.49 1.18
N VAL A 28 23.48 10.75 1.63
CA VAL A 28 22.33 11.64 1.64
C VAL A 28 22.30 12.40 0.33
N ALA A 29 21.15 12.36 -0.35
CA ALA A 29 20.87 13.14 -1.55
C ALA A 29 19.56 13.90 -1.39
N GLU A 30 19.30 14.82 -2.31
CA GLU A 30 18.03 15.52 -2.44
C GLU A 30 17.41 15.14 -3.80
N ASP A 31 16.16 14.69 -3.78
CA ASP A 31 15.39 14.33 -4.97
C ASP A 31 14.03 15.01 -4.91
N ASP A 32 13.71 15.82 -5.92
CA ASP A 32 12.50 16.68 -5.97
C ASP A 32 12.20 17.44 -4.67
N GLY A 33 13.25 17.93 -3.98
CA GLY A 33 13.15 18.67 -2.72
C GLY A 33 12.95 17.81 -1.48
N VAL A 34 12.95 16.48 -1.61
CA VAL A 34 12.87 15.51 -0.51
C VAL A 34 14.27 14.98 -0.18
N GLN A 35 14.57 14.86 1.11
CA GLN A 35 15.86 14.29 1.56
C GLN A 35 15.78 12.76 1.53
N VAL A 36 16.71 12.15 0.81
CA VAL A 36 16.74 10.70 0.58
C VAL A 36 18.06 10.09 1.03
N VAL A 37 17.99 8.89 1.61
CA VAL A 37 19.16 8.06 1.91
C VAL A 37 19.32 7.02 0.81
N GLN A 38 20.43 7.08 0.09
CA GLN A 38 20.82 6.11 -0.93
C GLN A 38 21.72 5.05 -0.29
N LEU A 39 21.23 3.81 -0.24
CA LEU A 39 21.95 2.69 0.37
C LEU A 39 23.03 2.07 -0.55
N GLY A 40 23.00 2.40 -1.84
CA GLY A 40 23.90 1.87 -2.86
C GLY A 40 23.16 1.46 -4.13
N GLU A 41 23.91 1.11 -5.17
CA GLU A 41 23.35 0.72 -6.48
C GLU A 41 22.48 -0.56 -6.35
N GLY A 42 21.28 -0.52 -6.95
CA GLY A 42 20.32 -1.64 -6.93
C GLY A 42 19.64 -1.87 -5.58
N LEU A 43 19.95 -1.09 -4.55
CA LEU A 43 19.28 -1.12 -3.26
C LEU A 43 18.15 -0.09 -3.19
N PRO A 44 17.20 -0.28 -2.25
CA PRO A 44 16.14 0.71 -2.03
C PRO A 44 16.69 2.06 -1.58
N VAL A 45 15.94 3.10 -1.90
CA VAL A 45 16.14 4.45 -1.35
C VAL A 45 15.19 4.67 -0.18
N ILE A 46 15.58 5.51 0.78
CA ILE A 46 14.75 5.85 1.95
C ILE A 46 14.46 7.35 1.92
N GLU A 47 13.22 7.72 1.60
CA GLU A 47 12.71 9.08 1.73
C GLU A 47 12.33 9.36 3.19
N CYS A 48 12.83 10.47 3.73
CA CYS A 48 12.70 10.82 5.14
C CYS A 48 11.67 11.94 5.33
N HIS A 49 10.56 11.66 6.03
CA HIS A 49 9.51 12.64 6.32
C HIS A 49 9.28 12.81 7.81
N ILE A 50 9.25 14.06 8.28
CA ILE A 50 8.84 14.40 9.64
C ILE A 50 7.35 14.73 9.62
N ASN A 51 6.55 13.88 10.26
CA ASN A 51 5.09 14.07 10.31
C ASN A 51 4.71 15.19 11.28
N SER A 52 5.35 15.18 12.45
CA SER A 52 5.09 16.15 13.51
C SER A 52 6.24 16.22 14.52
N MET A 53 6.31 17.38 15.17
CA MET A 53 7.25 17.68 16.22
C MET A 53 6.49 18.20 17.44
N GLN A 54 6.76 17.60 18.60
CA GLN A 54 6.27 18.07 19.88
C GLN A 54 7.36 18.91 20.54
N GLU A 55 7.24 20.23 20.39
CA GLU A 55 8.22 21.19 20.90
C GLU A 55 8.18 21.37 22.41
N GLU A 56 7.12 20.93 23.08
CA GLU A 56 7.00 21.02 24.55
C GLU A 56 7.42 19.70 25.23
N PRO A 57 8.09 19.74 26.40
CA PRO A 57 8.47 18.56 27.14
C PRO A 57 7.29 17.62 27.49
N PRO A 58 7.45 16.30 27.36
CA PRO A 58 8.63 15.61 26.83
C PRO A 58 8.74 15.78 25.31
N HIS A 59 9.88 16.25 24.80
CA HIS A 59 10.03 16.50 23.36
C HIS A 59 9.90 15.20 22.57
N GLY A 60 9.24 15.28 21.41
CA GLY A 60 8.95 14.13 20.57
C GLY A 60 9.05 14.46 19.09
N VAL A 61 9.58 13.54 18.30
CA VAL A 61 9.59 13.60 16.84
C VAL A 61 8.93 12.34 16.31
N PHE A 62 7.98 12.49 15.40
CA PHE A 62 7.26 11.39 14.77
C PHE A 62 7.50 11.44 13.27
N LEU A 63 7.97 10.33 12.71
CA LEU A 63 8.47 10.30 11.35
C LEU A 63 7.92 9.12 10.56
N THR A 64 7.89 9.32 9.25
CA THR A 64 7.54 8.34 8.23
C THR A 64 8.75 8.18 7.32
N LEU A 65 9.11 6.93 7.04
CA LEU A 65 10.15 6.57 6.10
C LEU A 65 9.49 5.81 4.96
N ASP A 66 9.64 6.32 3.75
CA ASP A 66 9.17 5.65 2.54
C ASP A 66 10.35 4.99 1.84
N ILE A 67 10.30 3.67 1.73
CA ILE A 67 11.41 2.84 1.27
C ILE A 67 11.03 2.25 -0.09
N ARG A 68 11.65 2.74 -1.17
CA ARG A 68 11.22 2.40 -2.53
C ARG A 68 12.33 1.78 -3.35
N GLY A 69 11.95 0.93 -4.30
CA GLY A 69 12.86 0.32 -5.27
C GLY A 69 13.63 -0.89 -4.74
N GLY A 70 14.69 -1.26 -5.45
CA GLY A 70 15.43 -2.50 -5.21
C GLY A 70 14.49 -3.73 -5.23
N ALA A 71 14.72 -4.67 -4.32
CA ALA A 71 13.90 -5.88 -4.22
C ALA A 71 12.52 -5.67 -3.57
N LEU A 72 12.21 -4.47 -3.07
CA LEU A 72 10.86 -4.11 -2.61
C LEU A 72 9.96 -3.68 -3.79
N GLY A 73 10.55 -3.41 -4.95
CA GLY A 73 9.84 -2.95 -6.14
C GLY A 73 9.26 -1.55 -5.98
N SER A 74 8.39 -1.18 -6.92
CA SER A 74 7.68 0.12 -6.90
C SER A 74 6.76 0.35 -5.69
N PRO A 75 6.02 -0.64 -5.16
CA PRO A 75 5.15 -0.38 -4.01
C PRO A 75 5.92 -0.03 -2.73
N GLY A 76 7.16 -0.50 -2.59
CA GLY A 76 8.01 -0.13 -1.46
C GLY A 76 7.44 -0.53 -0.09
N ALA A 77 7.88 0.18 0.94
CA ALA A 77 7.41 0.06 2.32
C ALA A 77 7.19 1.44 2.95
N LEU A 78 6.15 1.55 3.77
CA LEU A 78 5.96 2.71 4.64
C LEU A 78 6.20 2.30 6.08
N VAL A 79 7.22 2.88 6.72
CA VAL A 79 7.58 2.58 8.11
C VAL A 79 7.46 3.83 8.96
N THR A 80 6.84 3.70 10.13
CA THR A 80 6.75 4.79 11.10
C THR A 80 7.72 4.56 12.24
N ALA A 81 8.32 5.65 12.71
CA ALA A 81 9.10 5.65 13.94
C ALA A 81 8.86 6.93 14.72
N SER A 82 9.33 6.93 15.96
CA SER A 82 9.32 8.12 16.80
C SER A 82 10.61 8.21 17.60
N GLY A 83 10.88 9.36 18.18
CA GLY A 83 11.98 9.56 19.12
C GLY A 83 11.57 10.58 20.16
N TYR A 84 12.12 10.43 21.35
CA TYR A 84 11.89 11.32 22.48
C TYR A 84 13.22 11.74 23.05
N GLY A 85 13.31 12.97 23.57
CA GLY A 85 14.57 13.49 24.07
C GLY A 85 14.39 14.70 24.98
N ASP A 86 15.50 15.13 25.59
CA ASP A 86 15.53 16.33 26.44
C ASP A 86 15.37 17.63 25.62
N ASP A 87 15.57 17.55 24.30
CA ASP A 87 15.39 18.63 23.33
C ASP A 87 14.99 18.03 21.96
N MET A 88 14.58 18.89 21.03
CA MET A 88 14.14 18.48 19.69
C MET A 88 15.24 17.79 18.87
N TYR A 89 16.49 18.22 19.02
CA TYR A 89 17.62 17.61 18.31
C TYR A 89 17.81 16.17 18.76
N ARG A 90 17.85 15.93 20.08
CA ARG A 90 17.94 14.59 20.66
C ARG A 90 16.74 13.73 20.31
N ALA A 91 15.53 14.29 20.31
CA ALA A 91 14.33 13.56 19.91
C ALA A 91 14.42 13.10 18.44
N LEU A 92 14.90 13.95 17.54
CA LEU A 92 15.09 13.63 16.12
C LEU A 92 16.16 12.56 15.90
N VAL A 93 17.36 12.75 16.49
CA VAL A 93 18.45 11.77 16.42
C VAL A 93 17.98 10.42 16.95
N THR A 94 17.30 10.42 18.11
CA THR A 94 16.72 9.21 18.71
C THR A 94 15.70 8.55 17.79
N ALA A 95 14.91 9.31 17.04
CA ALA A 95 13.94 8.77 16.11
C ALA A 95 14.63 8.03 14.95
N GLY A 96 15.63 8.66 14.33
CA GLY A 96 16.45 8.07 13.27
C GLY A 96 17.21 6.83 13.74
N CYS A 97 17.99 6.93 14.82
CA CYS A 97 18.80 5.83 15.34
C CYS A 97 17.94 4.63 15.75
N ASN A 98 16.80 4.85 16.42
CA ASN A 98 15.94 3.75 16.84
C ASN A 98 15.41 2.95 15.65
N TRP A 99 15.04 3.62 14.56
CA TRP A 99 14.62 2.92 13.35
C TRP A 99 15.81 2.22 12.69
N ALA A 100 16.90 2.95 12.47
CA ALA A 100 18.05 2.44 11.73
C ALA A 100 18.68 1.22 12.43
N CYS A 101 18.86 1.25 13.75
CA CYS A 101 19.40 0.11 14.50
C CYS A 101 18.44 -1.09 14.56
N ALA A 102 17.12 -0.87 14.65
CA ALA A 102 16.16 -1.95 14.77
C ALA A 102 15.79 -2.60 13.42
N PHE A 103 15.72 -1.79 12.37
CA PHE A 103 15.12 -2.18 11.09
C PHE A 103 16.06 -2.06 9.89
N GLY A 104 17.13 -1.27 9.98
CA GLY A 104 18.20 -1.25 8.97
C GLY A 104 18.84 -2.64 8.76
N PRO A 105 19.22 -3.36 9.83
CA PRO A 105 19.70 -4.74 9.72
C PRO A 105 18.70 -5.72 9.11
N VAL A 106 17.40 -5.56 9.42
CA VAL A 106 16.32 -6.38 8.84
C VAL A 106 16.26 -6.17 7.33
N LEU A 107 16.27 -4.90 6.89
CA LEU A 107 16.26 -4.52 5.48
C LEU A 107 17.45 -5.15 4.74
N LEU A 108 18.67 -4.87 5.19
CA LEU A 108 19.87 -5.35 4.52
C LEU A 108 19.99 -6.87 4.54
N THR A 109 19.59 -7.53 5.62
CA THR A 109 19.62 -9.01 5.70
C THR A 109 18.64 -9.62 4.71
N ALA A 110 17.41 -9.10 4.59
CA ALA A 110 16.42 -9.60 3.64
C ALA A 110 16.86 -9.41 2.18
N LEU A 111 17.59 -8.33 1.91
CA LEU A 111 18.18 -8.03 0.60
C LEU A 111 19.45 -8.84 0.30
N GLY A 112 19.96 -9.63 1.24
CA GLY A 112 21.21 -10.37 1.09
C GLY A 112 22.47 -9.49 1.14
N ARG A 113 22.38 -8.31 1.76
CA ARG A 113 23.45 -7.32 1.92
C ARG A 113 23.80 -7.04 3.38
N ALA A 114 23.80 -8.10 4.20
CA ALA A 114 24.19 -8.00 5.61
C ALA A 114 25.63 -7.47 5.81
N ASP A 115 26.46 -7.50 4.76
CA ASP A 115 27.79 -6.88 4.70
C ASP A 115 27.78 -5.35 4.88
N LEU A 116 26.65 -4.69 4.65
CA LEU A 116 26.51 -3.23 4.79
C LEU A 116 25.98 -2.78 6.16
N ILE A 117 25.79 -3.72 7.10
CA ILE A 117 25.27 -3.41 8.44
C ILE A 117 26.40 -2.90 9.33
N ASP A 118 26.27 -1.67 9.84
CA ASP A 118 27.23 -1.10 10.81
C ASP A 118 26.79 -1.32 12.28
N THR A 119 25.58 -1.81 12.51
CA THR A 119 25.07 -2.08 13.86
C THR A 119 25.75 -3.30 14.47
N GLU A 120 26.33 -3.15 15.68
CA GLU A 120 26.91 -4.26 16.43
C GLU A 120 25.84 -5.25 16.90
N ASN A 121 26.04 -6.56 16.63
CA ASN A 121 25.16 -7.66 17.04
C ASN A 121 23.67 -7.39 16.74
N PRO A 122 23.29 -7.19 15.46
CA PRO A 122 21.92 -6.82 15.11
C PRO A 122 20.94 -7.94 15.49
N ASP A 123 19.81 -7.55 16.09
CA ASP A 123 18.73 -8.48 16.45
C ASP A 123 17.84 -8.72 15.22
N VAL A 124 18.23 -9.72 14.42
CA VAL A 124 17.51 -10.13 13.21
C VAL A 124 17.17 -11.60 13.30
N GLU A 125 15.89 -11.90 13.09
CA GLU A 125 15.36 -13.26 13.12
C GLU A 125 14.85 -13.68 11.75
N GLN A 126 15.09 -14.95 11.39
CA GLN A 126 14.61 -15.53 10.13
C GLN A 126 13.83 -16.83 10.36
N PHE A 127 12.72 -16.98 9.65
CA PHE A 127 11.91 -18.21 9.66
C PHE A 127 11.08 -18.33 8.39
N GLU A 128 10.62 -19.55 8.07
CA GLU A 128 9.72 -19.77 6.93
C GLU A 128 8.25 -19.69 7.34
N THR A 129 7.42 -19.18 6.43
CA THR A 129 5.96 -19.22 6.53
C THR A 129 5.35 -19.61 5.18
N THR A 130 4.06 -19.94 5.17
CA THR A 130 3.30 -20.23 3.95
C THR A 130 2.03 -19.39 3.94
N LEU A 131 1.85 -18.60 2.88
CA LEU A 131 0.64 -17.79 2.65
C LEU A 131 -0.05 -18.34 1.41
N GLN A 132 -1.32 -18.75 1.52
CA GLN A 132 -2.12 -19.28 0.40
C GLN A 132 -1.37 -20.30 -0.49
N GLY A 133 -0.61 -21.19 0.14
CA GLY A 133 0.17 -22.23 -0.55
C GLY A 133 1.50 -21.79 -1.15
N ARG A 134 1.92 -20.53 -0.98
CA ARG A 134 3.24 -20.01 -1.38
C ARG A 134 4.15 -19.86 -0.18
N ARG A 135 5.38 -20.38 -0.26
CA ARG A 135 6.40 -20.28 0.79
C ARG A 135 7.16 -18.95 0.75
N TYR A 136 7.45 -18.43 1.94
CA TYR A 136 8.20 -17.20 2.15
C TYR A 136 9.27 -17.38 3.23
N LEU A 137 10.43 -16.76 3.02
CA LEU A 137 11.40 -16.50 4.08
C LEU A 137 11.09 -15.14 4.70
N VAL A 138 10.73 -15.15 5.98
CA VAL A 138 10.51 -13.94 6.76
C VAL A 138 11.84 -13.55 7.40
N THR A 139 12.26 -12.30 7.20
CA THR A 139 13.34 -11.66 7.95
C THR A 139 12.73 -10.55 8.78
N MET A 140 12.92 -10.53 10.09
CA MET A 140 12.25 -9.57 10.95
C MET A 140 13.11 -9.09 12.13
N GLY A 141 12.67 -7.99 12.72
CA GLY A 141 13.19 -7.44 13.96
C GLY A 141 12.08 -6.70 14.71
N GLY A 142 12.39 -6.20 15.89
CA GLY A 142 11.43 -5.48 16.71
C GLY A 142 12.05 -4.44 17.62
N ILE A 143 11.22 -3.49 18.05
CA ILE A 143 11.58 -2.49 19.05
C ILE A 143 10.43 -2.32 20.02
N ASP A 144 10.77 -2.35 21.31
CA ASP A 144 9.83 -2.14 22.40
C ASP A 144 10.07 -0.79 23.04
N ARG A 145 8.97 -0.14 23.44
CA ARG A 145 8.98 1.11 24.18
C ARG A 145 7.91 1.10 25.23
N SER A 146 8.02 2.04 26.16
CA SER A 146 7.02 2.26 27.19
C SER A 146 6.87 3.73 27.54
N ILE A 147 5.70 4.08 28.06
CA ILE A 147 5.39 5.39 28.63
C ILE A 147 4.85 5.17 30.04
N ASN A 148 5.39 5.90 31.02
CA ASN A 148 5.00 5.85 32.44
C ASN A 148 5.12 4.46 33.11
N VAL A 149 5.80 3.51 32.47
CA VAL A 149 6.21 2.21 33.05
C VAL A 149 7.62 1.85 32.56
N PRO A 150 8.39 1.05 33.30
CA PRO A 150 9.70 0.57 32.85
C PRO A 150 9.63 -0.24 31.55
N LEU A 151 10.70 -0.19 30.73
CA LEU A 151 10.79 -0.92 29.46
C LEU A 151 10.64 -2.43 29.64
N GLU A 152 11.11 -2.96 30.78
CA GLU A 152 11.02 -4.36 31.17
C GLU A 152 9.57 -4.83 31.25
N VAL A 153 8.62 -3.94 31.54
CA VAL A 153 7.19 -4.24 31.52
C VAL A 153 6.69 -4.46 30.10
N ALA A 154 7.17 -3.68 29.12
CA ALA A 154 6.85 -3.88 27.71
C ALA A 154 7.46 -5.19 27.19
N LYS A 155 8.73 -5.47 27.53
CA LYS A 155 9.39 -6.74 27.17
C LYS A 155 8.68 -7.95 27.79
N ALA A 156 8.32 -7.89 29.07
CA ALA A 156 7.54 -8.96 29.71
C ALA A 156 6.14 -9.11 29.08
N TYR A 157 5.52 -8.02 28.62
CA TYR A 157 4.27 -8.07 27.88
C TYR A 157 4.44 -8.80 26.54
N ARG A 158 5.50 -8.50 25.77
CA ARG A 158 5.86 -9.21 24.53
C ARG A 158 6.07 -10.70 24.77
N GLU A 159 6.81 -11.08 25.80
CA GLU A 159 7.01 -12.49 26.16
C GLU A 159 5.69 -13.20 26.44
N ARG A 160 4.75 -12.57 27.16
CA ARG A 160 3.40 -13.13 27.39
C ARG A 160 2.58 -13.30 26.11
N LEU A 161 2.81 -12.47 25.09
CA LEU A 161 2.11 -12.57 23.80
C LEU A 161 2.70 -13.63 22.87
N GLY A 162 3.91 -14.12 23.13
CA GLY A 162 4.57 -15.12 22.28
C GLY A 162 6.03 -14.84 21.94
N GLY A 163 6.68 -13.88 22.62
CA GLY A 163 8.12 -13.61 22.48
C GLY A 163 8.46 -12.64 21.35
N SER A 164 9.68 -12.74 20.81
CA SER A 164 10.26 -11.82 19.82
C SER A 164 9.37 -11.58 18.59
N ARG A 165 8.56 -12.57 18.19
CA ARG A 165 7.72 -12.55 16.97
C ARG A 165 6.22 -12.46 17.24
N ALA A 166 5.84 -12.03 18.43
CA ALA A 166 4.48 -12.15 18.93
C ALA A 166 3.44 -11.53 17.98
N LEU A 167 3.70 -10.34 17.43
CA LEU A 167 2.73 -9.65 16.58
C LEU A 167 2.73 -10.24 15.16
N THR A 168 3.90 -10.37 14.54
CA THR A 168 4.09 -10.86 13.17
C THR A 168 3.54 -12.27 13.04
N THR A 169 3.88 -13.17 13.97
CA THR A 169 3.37 -14.55 13.93
C THR A 169 1.86 -14.61 14.11
N LYS A 170 1.30 -13.78 15.01
CA LYS A 170 -0.15 -13.70 15.20
C LYS A 170 -0.87 -13.24 13.93
N VAL A 171 -0.33 -12.23 13.24
CA VAL A 171 -0.90 -11.71 11.99
C VAL A 171 -0.77 -12.73 10.87
N LEU A 172 0.40 -13.34 10.67
CA LEU A 172 0.61 -14.36 9.63
C LEU A 172 -0.27 -15.60 9.84
N ALA A 173 -0.42 -16.06 11.08
CA ALA A 173 -1.20 -17.26 11.40
C ALA A 173 -2.73 -17.05 11.29
N SER A 174 -3.19 -15.80 11.25
CA SER A 174 -4.63 -15.48 11.18
C SER A 174 -5.24 -15.68 9.78
N GLY A 175 -4.41 -15.87 8.76
CA GLY A 175 -4.87 -16.03 7.37
C GLY A 175 -5.30 -14.73 6.69
N VAL A 176 -5.08 -13.58 7.32
CA VAL A 176 -5.47 -12.26 6.78
C VAL A 176 -4.40 -11.61 5.91
N ILE A 177 -3.23 -12.23 5.76
CA ILE A 177 -2.18 -11.78 4.84
C ILE A 177 -2.25 -12.63 3.57
N PRO A 178 -2.68 -12.07 2.43
CA PRO A 178 -2.75 -12.81 1.16
C PRO A 178 -1.35 -13.02 0.58
N ALA A 179 -1.22 -14.02 -0.31
CA ALA A 179 0.00 -14.17 -1.10
C ALA A 179 -0.03 -13.18 -2.27
N THR A 180 1.07 -12.45 -2.46
CA THR A 180 1.28 -11.66 -3.68
C THR A 180 1.65 -12.57 -4.84
N ARG A 181 1.50 -12.02 -6.05
CA ARG A 181 1.74 -12.71 -7.32
C ARG A 181 3.15 -12.43 -7.85
N GLY A 182 3.65 -11.20 -7.67
CA GLY A 182 5.01 -10.80 -8.01
C GLY A 182 6.08 -11.41 -7.11
N ASP A 183 7.34 -11.21 -7.49
CA ASP A 183 8.52 -11.75 -6.79
C ASP A 183 9.19 -10.74 -5.84
N ASP A 184 8.62 -9.55 -5.72
CA ASP A 184 9.09 -8.53 -4.77
C ASP A 184 8.99 -9.04 -3.33
N ILE A 185 9.89 -8.55 -2.50
CA ILE A 185 9.81 -8.68 -1.05
C ILE A 185 8.59 -7.92 -0.55
N ILE A 186 7.79 -8.54 0.32
CA ILE A 186 6.60 -7.93 0.90
C ILE A 186 6.94 -7.39 2.30
N PRO A 187 6.82 -6.08 2.54
CA PRO A 187 6.94 -5.50 3.88
C PRO A 187 5.67 -5.74 4.69
N LEU A 188 5.85 -6.14 5.94
CA LEU A 188 4.79 -6.29 6.94
C LEU A 188 5.21 -5.57 8.22
N GLY A 189 4.57 -4.43 8.50
CA GLY A 189 4.72 -3.70 9.75
C GLY A 189 3.63 -4.09 10.73
N CYS A 190 3.99 -4.34 11.98
CA CYS A 190 3.04 -4.64 13.05
C CYS A 190 3.35 -3.76 14.26
N PHE A 191 2.33 -3.08 14.78
CA PHE A 191 2.45 -2.26 15.98
C PHE A 191 1.27 -2.49 16.92
N LEU A 192 1.60 -2.54 18.21
CA LEU A 192 0.63 -2.66 19.28
C LEU A 192 1.01 -1.75 20.45
N GLY A 193 0.17 -0.75 20.71
CA GLY A 193 0.14 0.04 21.93
C GLY A 193 -0.90 -0.51 22.90
N VAL A 194 -0.50 -0.79 24.15
CA VAL A 194 -1.39 -1.29 25.21
C VAL A 194 -1.20 -0.49 26.48
N GLY A 195 -2.20 0.32 26.79
CA GLY A 195 -2.39 1.02 28.05
C GLY A 195 -3.87 1.03 28.39
N PRO A 196 -4.41 2.13 28.95
CA PRO A 196 -5.85 2.27 29.19
C PRO A 196 -6.66 2.05 27.90
N ASP A 197 -6.08 2.50 26.79
CA ASP A 197 -6.53 2.22 25.43
C ASP A 197 -5.59 1.21 24.75
N ARG A 198 -6.14 0.51 23.76
CA ARG A 198 -5.40 -0.41 22.90
C ARG A 198 -5.39 0.12 21.48
N ILE A 199 -4.20 0.32 20.93
CA ILE A 199 -3.98 0.86 19.59
C ILE A 199 -3.23 -0.20 18.79
N ALA A 200 -3.77 -0.58 17.65
CA ALA A 200 -3.14 -1.50 16.73
C ALA A 200 -2.95 -0.85 15.37
N GLU A 201 -1.83 -1.16 14.73
CA GLU A 201 -1.52 -0.78 13.35
C GLU A 201 -0.88 -2.01 12.69
N VAL A 202 -1.33 -2.34 11.48
CA VAL A 202 -0.66 -3.29 10.60
C VAL A 202 -0.54 -2.64 9.24
N LYS A 203 0.65 -2.69 8.65
CA LYS A 203 0.94 -2.18 7.31
C LYS A 203 1.39 -3.33 6.43
N LEU A 204 0.86 -3.40 5.20
CA LEU A 204 1.22 -4.39 4.20
C LEU A 204 1.68 -3.65 2.94
N GLY A 205 2.98 -3.66 2.64
CA GLY A 205 3.56 -2.75 1.67
C GLY A 205 3.63 -1.31 2.20
N ALA A 206 3.11 -0.35 1.44
CA ALA A 206 3.10 1.06 1.80
C ALA A 206 1.83 1.52 2.53
N ASP A 207 0.80 0.67 2.62
CA ASP A 207 -0.52 1.05 3.11
C ASP A 207 -0.95 0.32 4.39
N ASP A 208 -1.93 0.90 5.08
CA ASP A 208 -2.58 0.28 6.23
C ASP A 208 -3.40 -0.95 5.81
N TRP A 209 -3.25 -2.02 6.58
CA TRP A 209 -3.92 -3.29 6.33
C TRP A 209 -4.94 -3.60 7.42
N GLU A 210 -6.17 -3.15 7.20
CA GLU A 210 -7.28 -3.27 8.15
C GLU A 210 -7.54 -4.70 8.65
N PRO A 211 -7.53 -5.75 7.80
CA PRO A 211 -7.70 -7.12 8.28
C PRO A 211 -6.64 -7.54 9.31
N GLY A 212 -5.39 -7.11 9.12
CA GLY A 212 -4.32 -7.36 10.09
C GLY A 212 -4.48 -6.53 11.37
N ARG A 213 -4.89 -5.26 11.23
CA ARG A 213 -5.18 -4.38 12.36
C ARG A 213 -6.23 -4.99 13.28
N ALA A 214 -7.31 -5.52 12.73
CA ALA A 214 -8.39 -6.15 13.51
C ALA A 214 -7.87 -7.31 14.38
N VAL A 215 -6.97 -8.15 13.85
CA VAL A 215 -6.35 -9.27 14.58
C VAL A 215 -5.54 -8.79 15.79
N LEU A 216 -4.84 -7.66 15.67
CA LEU A 216 -4.06 -7.09 16.75
C LEU A 216 -4.91 -6.24 17.72
N ALA A 217 -5.99 -5.62 17.24
CA ALA A 217 -6.88 -4.78 18.04
C ALA A 217 -7.60 -5.58 19.14
N GLU A 218 -7.83 -6.87 18.95
CA GLU A 218 -8.41 -7.74 19.96
C GLU A 218 -7.44 -8.01 21.13
N GLY A 219 -7.92 -7.82 22.36
CA GLY A 219 -7.21 -8.20 23.57
C GLY A 219 -7.50 -7.27 24.76
N PRO A 220 -7.00 -7.63 25.96
CA PRO A 220 -7.17 -6.79 27.14
C PRO A 220 -6.35 -5.50 27.05
N THR A 221 -6.83 -4.47 27.74
CA THR A 221 -6.12 -3.22 28.06
C THR A 221 -5.36 -3.36 29.38
N GLU A 222 -4.52 -2.37 29.70
CA GLU A 222 -3.74 -2.30 30.93
C GLU A 222 -4.04 -0.97 31.64
N ALA A 223 -4.30 -0.99 32.95
CA ALA A 223 -4.80 0.21 33.65
C ALA A 223 -3.79 1.38 33.74
N GLU A 224 -2.49 1.09 33.71
CA GLU A 224 -1.43 2.07 33.92
C GLU A 224 -0.32 1.98 32.87
N GLY A 225 0.12 3.16 32.44
CA GLY A 225 1.16 3.35 31.43
C GLY A 225 0.82 2.73 30.08
N ILE A 226 1.76 2.83 29.15
CA ILE A 226 1.59 2.31 27.78
C ILE A 226 2.78 1.41 27.46
N ARG A 227 2.52 0.20 26.96
CA ARG A 227 3.51 -0.69 26.36
C ARG A 227 3.37 -0.58 24.85
N MET A 228 4.45 -0.32 24.15
CA MET A 228 4.46 -0.14 22.70
C MET A 228 5.39 -1.17 22.11
N LEU A 229 4.82 -2.12 21.37
CA LEU A 229 5.55 -3.17 20.67
C LEU A 229 5.51 -2.86 19.19
N ARG A 230 6.66 -2.79 18.53
CA ARG A 230 6.76 -2.68 17.07
C ARG A 230 7.58 -3.83 16.52
N GLU A 231 7.12 -4.41 15.43
CA GLU A 231 7.81 -5.42 14.65
C GLU A 231 7.76 -5.01 13.18
N TRP A 232 8.83 -5.29 12.46
CA TRP A 232 8.85 -5.13 11.02
C TRP A 232 9.48 -6.35 10.40
N ALA A 233 8.77 -6.91 9.43
CA ALA A 233 9.11 -8.14 8.75
C ALA A 233 9.14 -7.92 7.24
N LEU A 234 10.09 -8.57 6.59
CA LEU A 234 10.25 -8.62 5.14
C LEU A 234 10.08 -10.06 4.67
N LEU A 235 9.03 -10.30 3.89
CA LEU A 235 8.67 -11.62 3.40
C LEU A 235 9.19 -11.77 1.98
N LYS A 236 10.28 -12.54 1.83
CA LYS A 236 10.84 -12.86 0.53
C LYS A 236 10.19 -14.15 -0.01
N PRO A 237 9.54 -14.12 -1.18
CA PRO A 237 9.04 -15.33 -1.80
C PRO A 237 10.17 -16.33 -2.07
N LEU A 238 9.94 -17.61 -1.74
CA LEU A 238 10.92 -18.69 -2.00
C LEU A 238 10.64 -19.45 -3.29
N GLU A 239 9.45 -19.25 -3.85
CA GLU A 239 8.96 -19.96 -5.04
C GLU A 239 7.97 -19.05 -5.81
N PRO A 240 7.71 -19.34 -7.10
CA PRO A 240 6.70 -18.63 -7.87
C PRO A 240 5.30 -18.77 -7.24
N ALA A 241 4.42 -17.80 -7.49
CA ALA A 241 3.07 -17.87 -6.97
C ALA A 241 2.31 -19.07 -7.57
N PRO A 242 1.58 -19.86 -6.76
CA PRO A 242 0.77 -20.96 -7.26
C PRO A 242 -0.31 -20.41 -8.19
N ARG A 243 -0.72 -21.18 -9.20
CA ARG A 243 -1.77 -20.76 -10.13
C ARG A 243 -3.03 -20.32 -9.37
N LEU A 244 -3.62 -19.19 -9.75
CA LEU A 244 -4.86 -18.73 -9.13
C LEU A 244 -5.96 -19.78 -9.23
N THR A 245 -6.69 -19.95 -8.14
CA THR A 245 -7.97 -20.66 -8.12
C THR A 245 -9.08 -19.65 -7.85
N ARG A 246 -10.30 -19.93 -8.31
CA ARG A 246 -11.46 -19.09 -7.98
C ARG A 246 -11.65 -18.91 -6.47
N HIS A 247 -11.41 -19.98 -5.71
CA HIS A 247 -11.55 -19.96 -4.26
C HIS A 247 -10.53 -19.04 -3.58
N ASP A 248 -9.24 -19.22 -3.86
CA ASP A 248 -8.17 -18.44 -3.23
C ASP A 248 -8.22 -16.97 -3.64
N LEU A 249 -8.60 -16.70 -4.90
CA LEU A 249 -8.85 -15.33 -5.36
C LEU A 249 -10.02 -14.70 -4.59
N GLN A 250 -11.14 -15.40 -4.44
CA GLN A 250 -12.28 -14.86 -3.68
C GLN A 250 -11.93 -14.61 -2.21
N LEU A 251 -11.11 -15.46 -1.58
CA LEU A 251 -10.63 -15.22 -0.22
C LEU A 251 -9.83 -13.91 -0.13
N THR A 252 -8.94 -13.66 -1.09
CA THR A 252 -8.15 -12.42 -1.15
C THR A 252 -9.05 -11.19 -1.34
N LEU A 253 -10.02 -11.28 -2.24
CA LEU A 253 -11.00 -10.22 -2.49
C LEU A 253 -11.89 -9.95 -1.26
N ASP A 254 -12.22 -10.98 -0.48
CA ASP A 254 -12.96 -10.85 0.78
C ASP A 254 -12.19 -10.07 1.85
N LEU A 255 -10.85 -10.21 1.89
CA LEU A 255 -9.99 -9.40 2.75
C LEU A 255 -9.96 -7.94 2.30
N LEU A 256 -9.77 -7.72 0.99
CA LEU A 256 -9.76 -6.37 0.40
C LEU A 256 -11.07 -5.62 0.65
N ARG A 257 -12.21 -6.32 0.62
CA ARG A 257 -13.53 -5.73 0.89
C ARG A 257 -13.59 -4.96 2.21
N ASN A 258 -12.83 -5.37 3.23
CA ASN A 258 -12.83 -4.68 4.52
C ASN A 258 -12.17 -3.29 4.47
N ALA A 259 -11.45 -2.97 3.40
CA ALA A 259 -10.87 -1.65 3.14
C ALA A 259 -11.84 -0.69 2.40
N SER A 260 -13.14 -1.04 2.27
CA SER A 260 -14.12 -0.26 1.49
C SER A 260 -14.42 1.16 1.98
N GLY A 261 -13.92 1.53 3.16
CA GLY A 261 -14.15 2.84 3.78
C GLY A 261 -13.29 3.97 3.24
N ASP A 262 -12.13 3.67 2.62
CA ASP A 262 -11.23 4.67 2.04
C ASP A 262 -11.35 4.64 0.51
N SER A 263 -11.85 5.74 -0.07
CA SER A 263 -12.04 5.87 -1.52
C SER A 263 -10.73 5.82 -2.32
N ARG A 264 -9.57 5.90 -1.67
CA ARG A 264 -8.26 5.75 -2.30
C ARG A 264 -7.87 4.29 -2.51
N ASN A 265 -8.45 3.37 -1.74
CA ASN A 265 -8.22 1.92 -1.84
C ASN A 265 -9.15 1.27 -2.87
N GLU A 266 -8.69 0.22 -3.56
CA GLU A 266 -9.45 -0.45 -4.64
C GLU A 266 -10.86 -0.90 -4.21
N ALA A 267 -11.02 -1.43 -3.00
CA ALA A 267 -12.34 -1.82 -2.49
C ALA A 267 -13.25 -0.64 -2.14
N GLY A 268 -12.67 0.52 -1.85
CA GLY A 268 -13.38 1.76 -1.61
C GLY A 268 -13.71 2.52 -2.89
N TRP A 269 -13.19 2.11 -4.06
CA TRP A 269 -13.59 2.67 -5.35
C TRP A 269 -15.04 2.33 -5.67
N LEU A 270 -15.72 3.17 -6.46
CA LEU A 270 -17.12 2.94 -6.87
C LEU A 270 -17.33 1.55 -7.48
N GLY A 271 -16.41 1.10 -8.34
CA GLY A 271 -16.40 -0.27 -8.87
C GLY A 271 -16.34 -1.32 -7.78
N GLY A 272 -15.30 -1.24 -6.94
CA GLY A 272 -15.09 -2.08 -5.76
C GLY A 272 -16.33 -2.23 -4.88
N ARG A 273 -17.00 -1.10 -4.59
CA ARG A 273 -18.25 -1.05 -3.80
C ARG A 273 -19.44 -1.65 -4.54
N ASN A 274 -19.59 -1.38 -5.84
CA ASN A 274 -20.70 -1.88 -6.65
C ASN A 274 -20.67 -3.40 -6.80
N HIS A 275 -19.52 -3.98 -7.14
CA HIS A 275 -19.38 -5.43 -7.23
C HIS A 275 -19.03 -6.09 -5.88
N GLY A 276 -18.84 -5.30 -4.80
CA GLY A 276 -18.58 -5.78 -3.45
C GLY A 276 -17.36 -6.70 -3.31
N MET A 277 -16.35 -6.52 -4.15
CA MET A 277 -15.22 -7.45 -4.31
C MET A 277 -15.67 -8.92 -4.52
N ARG A 278 -16.73 -9.16 -5.30
CA ARG A 278 -17.24 -10.50 -5.62
C ARG A 278 -16.97 -10.89 -7.07
N LEU A 279 -16.43 -12.08 -7.28
CA LEU A 279 -16.29 -12.67 -8.61
C LEU A 279 -17.67 -13.06 -9.17
N GLY A 280 -17.96 -12.63 -10.40
CA GLY A 280 -19.12 -13.07 -11.18
C GLY A 280 -19.01 -14.54 -11.61
N ALA A 281 -19.97 -15.05 -12.38
CA ALA A 281 -19.93 -16.43 -12.84
C ALA A 281 -18.75 -16.66 -13.83
N PRO A 282 -18.13 -17.84 -13.83
CA PRO A 282 -17.25 -18.25 -14.92
C PRO A 282 -18.03 -18.48 -16.22
N GLY A 283 -17.31 -18.43 -17.33
CA GLY A 283 -17.81 -18.71 -18.67
C GLY A 283 -18.07 -17.45 -19.49
N PHE A 284 -17.62 -17.50 -20.74
CA PHE A 284 -17.84 -16.47 -21.75
C PHE A 284 -18.12 -17.10 -23.10
N THR A 285 -18.71 -16.35 -24.02
CA THR A 285 -19.11 -16.85 -25.33
C THR A 285 -17.96 -17.52 -26.09
N GLU A 286 -18.26 -18.65 -26.74
CA GLU A 286 -17.36 -19.36 -27.67
C GLU A 286 -17.25 -18.66 -29.03
N ALA A 287 -18.13 -17.68 -29.30
CA ALA A 287 -18.11 -16.92 -30.56
C ALA A 287 -16.86 -16.04 -30.69
N ILE A 288 -16.16 -15.78 -29.58
CA ILE A 288 -14.95 -14.96 -29.54
C ILE A 288 -13.80 -15.87 -29.10
N SER A 289 -12.83 -16.05 -29.99
CA SER A 289 -11.61 -16.77 -29.67
C SER A 289 -10.75 -15.92 -28.73
N LEU A 290 -10.57 -16.40 -27.50
CA LEU A 290 -9.72 -15.74 -26.51
C LEU A 290 -8.31 -16.34 -26.54
N PRO A 291 -7.28 -15.52 -26.26
CA PRO A 291 -5.96 -16.01 -25.86
C PRO A 291 -6.05 -17.06 -24.74
N ALA A 292 -5.13 -18.02 -24.72
CA ALA A 292 -5.24 -19.20 -23.87
C ALA A 292 -5.30 -18.89 -22.35
N ASP A 293 -4.58 -17.87 -21.89
CA ASP A 293 -4.56 -17.45 -20.50
C ASP A 293 -5.87 -16.76 -20.10
N ALA A 294 -6.39 -15.86 -20.95
CA ALA A 294 -7.68 -15.22 -20.80
C ALA A 294 -8.82 -16.25 -20.81
N ARG A 295 -8.78 -17.20 -21.77
CA ARG A 295 -9.76 -18.29 -21.87
C ARG A 295 -9.80 -19.10 -20.58
N TRP A 296 -8.64 -19.54 -20.11
CA TRP A 296 -8.55 -20.26 -18.85
C TRP A 296 -9.13 -19.46 -17.68
N PHE A 297 -8.73 -18.20 -17.51
CA PHE A 297 -9.19 -17.39 -16.39
C PHE A 297 -10.72 -17.25 -16.42
N VAL A 298 -11.28 -17.00 -17.59
CA VAL A 298 -12.71 -16.77 -17.74
C VAL A 298 -13.52 -18.03 -17.49
N ASP A 299 -13.04 -19.19 -17.94
CA ASP A 299 -13.74 -20.47 -17.76
C ASP A 299 -13.64 -21.02 -16.33
N GLU A 300 -12.49 -20.84 -15.67
CA GLU A 300 -12.22 -21.41 -14.34
C GLU A 300 -12.41 -20.43 -13.19
N ILE A 301 -12.16 -19.15 -13.43
CA ILE A 301 -12.18 -18.09 -12.43
C ILE A 301 -13.41 -17.21 -12.61
N ALA A 302 -13.45 -16.26 -13.53
CA ALA A 302 -14.60 -15.36 -13.67
C ALA A 302 -14.62 -14.62 -15.01
N ALA A 303 -15.82 -14.36 -15.54
CA ALA A 303 -16.03 -13.52 -16.72
C ALA A 303 -16.49 -12.09 -16.38
N SER A 304 -16.85 -11.83 -15.13
CA SER A 304 -17.37 -10.54 -14.68
C SER A 304 -17.17 -10.31 -13.18
N GLY A 305 -17.52 -9.12 -12.68
CA GLY A 305 -17.49 -8.78 -11.26
C GLY A 305 -16.14 -8.22 -10.83
N ALA A 306 -15.58 -8.73 -9.74
CA ALA A 306 -14.39 -8.17 -9.12
C ALA A 306 -13.18 -8.12 -10.08
N GLY A 307 -12.68 -6.91 -10.26
CA GLY A 307 -11.55 -6.61 -11.11
C GLY A 307 -11.20 -5.14 -11.06
N PRO A 308 -10.25 -4.70 -11.89
CA PRO A 308 -9.72 -3.35 -11.82
C PRO A 308 -10.75 -2.29 -12.21
N GLY A 309 -10.62 -1.09 -11.66
CA GLY A 309 -11.51 0.04 -11.95
C GLY A 309 -12.97 -0.26 -11.60
N TYR A 310 -13.83 -0.37 -12.61
CA TYR A 310 -15.27 -0.66 -12.43
C TYR A 310 -15.63 -2.15 -12.42
N GLY A 311 -14.62 -3.02 -12.46
CA GLY A 311 -14.79 -4.47 -12.48
C GLY A 311 -14.67 -5.06 -13.89
N LEU A 312 -14.56 -6.38 -13.95
CA LEU A 312 -14.53 -7.13 -15.19
C LEU A 312 -15.87 -7.03 -15.92
N ASP A 313 -15.83 -6.62 -17.18
CA ASP A 313 -16.96 -6.52 -18.09
C ASP A 313 -16.51 -6.88 -19.51
N LEU A 314 -16.51 -8.16 -19.84
CA LEU A 314 -16.00 -8.62 -21.13
C LEU A 314 -16.99 -8.35 -22.27
N ARG A 315 -16.62 -7.50 -23.22
CA ARG A 315 -17.45 -7.21 -24.41
C ARG A 315 -16.62 -6.77 -25.62
N PRO A 316 -17.03 -7.09 -26.87
CA PRO A 316 -16.33 -6.60 -28.05
C PRO A 316 -16.32 -5.07 -28.12
N ILE A 317 -15.20 -4.49 -28.55
CA ILE A 317 -15.11 -3.05 -28.85
C ILE A 317 -15.09 -2.85 -30.37
N THR A 318 -14.05 -3.39 -31.00
CA THR A 318 -13.82 -3.38 -32.46
C THR A 318 -13.20 -4.71 -32.86
N GLU A 319 -13.02 -4.94 -34.16
CA GLU A 319 -12.36 -6.15 -34.66
C GLU A 319 -10.96 -6.31 -34.02
N GLY A 320 -10.70 -7.49 -33.45
CA GLY A 320 -9.44 -7.79 -32.78
C GLY A 320 -9.30 -7.31 -31.32
N TRP A 321 -10.29 -6.60 -30.78
CA TRP A 321 -10.20 -6.02 -29.43
C TRP A 321 -11.41 -6.32 -28.55
N LEU A 322 -11.12 -6.72 -27.32
CA LEU A 322 -12.11 -7.01 -26.28
C LEU A 322 -11.94 -6.04 -25.11
N HIS A 323 -13.02 -5.40 -24.67
CA HIS A 323 -13.07 -4.63 -23.43
C HIS A 323 -12.85 -5.57 -22.24
N LEU A 324 -12.02 -5.17 -21.29
CA LEU A 324 -11.79 -5.91 -20.05
C LEU A 324 -12.47 -5.25 -18.85
N ALA A 325 -12.22 -3.96 -18.69
CA ALA A 325 -12.72 -3.17 -17.57
C ALA A 325 -12.63 -1.67 -17.90
N GLN A 326 -13.55 -0.89 -17.36
CA GLN A 326 -13.47 0.56 -17.40
C GLN A 326 -12.48 1.06 -16.34
N ALA A 327 -11.58 1.96 -16.70
CA ALA A 327 -10.57 2.53 -15.80
C ALA A 327 -10.99 3.87 -15.17
N GLY A 328 -11.70 4.68 -15.95
CA GLY A 328 -12.11 6.04 -15.57
C GLY A 328 -12.99 6.65 -16.66
N CYS A 329 -13.37 7.92 -16.53
CA CYS A 329 -14.16 8.60 -17.54
C CYS A 329 -13.33 8.85 -18.81
N GLY A 330 -13.50 7.99 -19.83
CA GLY A 330 -12.75 8.07 -21.09
C GLY A 330 -11.50 7.17 -21.17
N ALA A 331 -11.26 6.33 -20.16
CA ALA A 331 -10.15 5.37 -20.15
C ALA A 331 -10.63 3.94 -19.86
N GLN A 332 -10.09 2.96 -20.57
CA GLN A 332 -10.46 1.54 -20.44
C GLN A 332 -9.25 0.61 -20.64
N TRP A 333 -9.29 -0.57 -20.03
CA TRP A 333 -8.38 -1.67 -20.38
C TRP A 333 -9.01 -2.54 -21.46
N ALA A 334 -8.21 -2.92 -22.46
CA ALA A 334 -8.63 -3.75 -23.58
C ALA A 334 -7.60 -4.86 -23.84
N LEU A 335 -8.11 -6.05 -24.15
CA LEU A 335 -7.32 -7.21 -24.57
C LEU A 335 -7.25 -7.26 -26.09
N ASP A 336 -6.03 -7.40 -26.60
CA ASP A 336 -5.78 -7.71 -27.99
C ASP A 336 -5.97 -9.21 -28.23
N LEU A 337 -6.92 -9.56 -29.08
CA LEU A 337 -7.27 -10.95 -29.37
C LEU A 337 -6.24 -11.63 -30.28
N ILE A 338 -5.30 -10.88 -30.88
CA ILE A 338 -4.28 -11.41 -31.79
C ILE A 338 -3.06 -11.88 -31.01
N ASP A 339 -2.47 -10.99 -30.20
CA ASP A 339 -1.23 -11.27 -29.46
C ASP A 339 -1.44 -11.56 -27.97
N GLY A 340 -2.65 -11.33 -27.45
CA GLY A 340 -3.03 -11.59 -26.06
C GLY A 340 -2.59 -10.52 -25.07
N SER A 341 -1.93 -9.46 -25.51
CA SER A 341 -1.49 -8.38 -24.61
C SER A 341 -2.65 -7.47 -24.20
N VAL A 342 -2.50 -6.83 -23.04
CA VAL A 342 -3.47 -5.87 -22.50
C VAL A 342 -2.96 -4.45 -22.72
N ALA A 343 -3.85 -3.59 -23.20
CA ALA A 343 -3.61 -2.17 -23.37
C ALA A 343 -4.51 -1.32 -22.47
N LEU A 344 -4.00 -0.16 -22.05
CA LEU A 344 -4.77 0.94 -21.51
C LEU A 344 -5.04 1.94 -22.63
N ASP A 345 -6.29 2.04 -23.03
CA ASP A 345 -6.79 3.01 -24.01
C ASP A 345 -7.31 4.23 -23.27
N SER A 346 -6.51 5.30 -23.24
CA SER A 346 -6.82 6.57 -22.60
C SER A 346 -6.88 7.73 -23.61
N ARG A 347 -7.06 7.42 -24.90
CA ARG A 347 -7.01 8.42 -25.99
C ARG A 347 -8.01 9.57 -25.82
N PHE A 348 -9.13 9.36 -25.14
CA PHE A 348 -10.09 10.42 -24.85
C PHE A 348 -9.68 11.32 -23.67
N CYS A 349 -8.71 10.92 -22.86
CA CYS A 349 -8.22 11.67 -21.71
C CYS A 349 -6.88 12.36 -21.97
N ASP A 350 -5.90 11.62 -22.48
CA ASP A 350 -4.52 12.09 -22.68
C ASP A 350 -3.96 11.81 -24.09
N GLY A 351 -4.77 11.24 -24.98
CA GLY A 351 -4.36 10.93 -26.35
C GLY A 351 -3.52 9.66 -26.51
N GLU A 352 -3.30 8.91 -25.42
CA GLU A 352 -2.34 7.80 -25.39
C GLU A 352 -3.01 6.42 -25.49
N PHE A 353 -2.25 5.47 -26.03
CA PHE A 353 -2.62 4.07 -26.09
C PHE A 353 -1.40 3.23 -25.70
N ARG A 354 -1.46 2.58 -24.53
CA ARG A 354 -0.27 2.00 -23.89
C ARG A 354 -0.44 0.50 -23.73
N ARG A 355 0.53 -0.31 -24.16
CA ARG A 355 0.61 -1.73 -23.77
C ARG A 355 1.04 -1.80 -22.31
N VAL A 356 0.26 -2.45 -21.47
CA VAL A 356 0.44 -2.45 -20.01
C VAL A 356 0.68 -3.84 -19.43
N ALA A 357 0.35 -4.91 -20.16
CA ALA A 357 0.71 -6.26 -19.76
C ALA A 357 0.84 -7.17 -20.99
N THR A 358 1.62 -8.24 -20.85
CA THR A 358 1.84 -9.25 -21.90
C THR A 358 0.69 -10.24 -22.04
N GLY A 359 -0.27 -10.26 -21.12
CA GLY A 359 -1.34 -11.25 -21.03
C GLY A 359 -2.46 -10.79 -20.09
N PHE A 360 -3.64 -11.39 -20.22
CA PHE A 360 -4.77 -11.12 -19.33
C PHE A 360 -4.44 -11.46 -17.88
N VAL A 361 -3.85 -12.64 -17.64
CA VAL A 361 -3.57 -13.10 -16.28
C VAL A 361 -2.51 -12.21 -15.62
N ALA A 362 -1.46 -11.85 -16.36
CA ALA A 362 -0.43 -10.94 -15.86
C ALA A 362 -1.00 -9.56 -15.49
N TRP A 363 -1.93 -9.02 -16.29
CA TRP A 363 -2.63 -7.77 -15.98
C TRP A 363 -3.47 -7.88 -14.71
N TYR A 364 -4.26 -8.95 -14.57
CA TYR A 364 -5.13 -9.15 -13.41
C TYR A 364 -4.33 -9.37 -12.12
N GLU A 365 -3.24 -10.14 -12.20
CA GLU A 365 -2.33 -10.38 -11.07
C GLU A 365 -1.58 -9.12 -10.65
N ALA A 366 -1.16 -8.28 -11.61
CA ALA A 366 -0.57 -6.98 -11.31
C ALA A 366 -1.55 -6.07 -10.58
N TRP A 367 -2.82 -6.02 -11.00
CA TRP A 367 -3.86 -5.30 -10.26
C TRP A 367 -4.06 -5.86 -8.86
N LEU A 368 -4.12 -7.18 -8.70
CA LEU A 368 -4.30 -7.80 -7.39
C LEU A 368 -3.18 -7.41 -6.43
N ASP A 369 -1.93 -7.43 -6.90
CA ASP A 369 -0.78 -6.99 -6.12
C ASP A 369 -0.86 -5.50 -5.75
N ASN A 370 -1.29 -4.65 -6.68
CA ASN A 370 -1.53 -3.23 -6.43
C ASN A 370 -2.64 -3.02 -5.39
N ALA A 371 -3.73 -3.79 -5.46
CA ALA A 371 -4.82 -3.72 -4.50
C ALA A 371 -4.39 -4.13 -3.09
N ILE A 372 -3.44 -5.05 -2.97
CA ILE A 372 -2.92 -5.55 -1.69
C ILE A 372 -1.86 -4.60 -1.10
N ARG A 373 -0.97 -4.06 -1.93
CA ARG A 373 0.27 -3.40 -1.48
C ARG A 373 0.33 -1.89 -1.72
N GLY A 374 -0.61 -1.32 -2.47
CA GLY A 374 -0.59 0.10 -2.84
C GLY A 374 0.29 0.44 -4.04
N GLY A 375 0.75 -0.54 -4.82
CA GLY A 375 1.59 -0.31 -6.01
C GLY A 375 2.03 -1.60 -6.72
N GLY A 376 2.85 -1.49 -7.76
CA GLY A 376 3.34 -2.63 -8.54
C GLY A 376 3.46 -2.31 -10.04
N PRO A 377 3.70 -3.32 -10.91
CA PRO A 377 3.78 -3.13 -12.37
C PRO A 377 2.41 -2.84 -13.01
N TYR A 378 1.39 -2.61 -12.19
CA TYR A 378 0.06 -2.30 -12.64
C TYR A 378 0.02 -0.86 -13.17
N ALA A 379 -0.30 -0.70 -14.45
CA ALA A 379 -0.57 0.60 -15.02
C ALA A 379 -1.92 1.14 -14.52
N LYS A 380 -1.90 1.62 -13.27
CA LYS A 380 -3.03 2.30 -12.63
C LYS A 380 -3.35 3.55 -13.43
N TRP A 381 -4.63 3.70 -13.77
CA TRP A 381 -5.08 4.92 -14.42
C TRP A 381 -5.06 6.07 -13.42
N ASP A 382 -4.42 7.18 -13.80
CA ASP A 382 -4.46 8.42 -13.06
C ASP A 382 -5.76 9.17 -13.38
N HIS A 383 -6.73 9.05 -12.49
CA HIS A 383 -8.04 9.70 -12.63
C HIS A 383 -7.96 11.24 -12.60
N SER A 384 -6.84 11.84 -12.15
CA SER A 384 -6.66 13.29 -12.23
C SER A 384 -6.57 13.78 -13.69
N LEU A 385 -6.27 12.86 -14.61
CA LEU A 385 -6.24 13.13 -16.04
C LEU A 385 -7.63 13.12 -16.68
N ASP A 386 -8.65 12.59 -16.01
CA ASP A 386 -10.03 12.57 -16.51
C ASP A 386 -10.52 14.00 -16.78
N ALA A 387 -11.17 14.19 -17.93
CA ALA A 387 -11.76 15.49 -18.28
C ALA A 387 -12.79 15.95 -17.22
N ALA A 388 -13.59 15.01 -16.69
CA ALA A 388 -14.54 15.28 -15.61
C ALA A 388 -13.85 15.75 -14.32
N PHE A 389 -12.73 15.12 -13.95
CA PHE A 389 -11.92 15.55 -12.81
C PHE A 389 -11.42 16.98 -13.00
N LYS A 390 -10.80 17.28 -14.15
CA LYS A 390 -10.23 18.60 -14.44
C LYS A 390 -11.28 19.71 -14.37
N VAL A 391 -12.47 19.49 -14.93
CA VAL A 391 -13.58 20.46 -14.87
C VAL A 391 -14.06 20.66 -13.44
N LEU A 392 -14.22 19.59 -12.67
CA LEU A 392 -14.67 19.67 -11.27
C LEU A 392 -13.62 20.33 -10.37
N ALA A 393 -12.34 19.98 -10.51
CA ALA A 393 -11.25 20.58 -9.76
C ALA A 393 -11.15 22.09 -10.04
N GLN A 394 -11.19 22.51 -11.31
CA GLN A 394 -11.21 23.93 -11.67
C GLN A 394 -12.42 24.67 -11.09
N ALA A 395 -13.60 24.06 -11.15
CA ALA A 395 -14.81 24.66 -10.58
C ALA A 395 -14.74 24.76 -9.05
N ALA A 396 -14.15 23.77 -8.39
CA ALA A 396 -13.95 23.73 -6.94
C ALA A 396 -12.97 24.82 -6.49
N GLU A 397 -11.84 24.95 -7.18
CA GLU A 397 -10.84 25.99 -6.92
C GLU A 397 -11.42 27.40 -7.12
N ALA A 398 -12.24 27.59 -8.16
CA ALA A 398 -12.80 28.90 -8.49
C ALA A 398 -13.96 29.33 -7.58
N ASN A 399 -14.77 28.39 -7.09
CA ASN A 399 -16.06 28.72 -6.45
C ASN A 399 -16.21 28.17 -5.01
N GLY A 400 -15.32 27.26 -4.59
CA GLY A 400 -15.47 26.45 -3.39
C GLY A 400 -16.32 25.20 -3.63
N VAL A 401 -15.95 24.09 -2.99
CA VAL A 401 -16.59 22.77 -3.19
C VAL A 401 -18.09 22.78 -2.86
N ASP A 402 -18.49 23.53 -1.84
CA ASP A 402 -19.90 23.64 -1.41
C ASP A 402 -20.82 24.20 -2.49
N LYS A 403 -20.28 24.97 -3.44
CA LYS A 403 -21.05 25.60 -4.52
C LYS A 403 -21.14 24.75 -5.78
N LEU A 404 -20.38 23.65 -5.89
CA LEU A 404 -20.39 22.79 -7.07
C LEU A 404 -21.80 22.33 -7.48
N PRO A 405 -22.69 21.92 -6.55
CA PRO A 405 -24.06 21.53 -6.92
C PRO A 405 -24.91 22.67 -7.50
N GLU A 406 -24.57 23.92 -7.20
CA GLU A 406 -25.28 25.12 -7.66
C GLU A 406 -24.78 25.60 -9.03
N LEU A 407 -23.61 25.13 -9.47
CA LEU A 407 -23.00 25.49 -10.76
C LEU A 407 -23.59 24.69 -11.95
N GLY A 408 -24.53 23.77 -11.69
CA GLY A 408 -25.14 22.94 -12.73
C GLY A 408 -24.17 21.96 -13.40
N LEU A 409 -23.04 21.64 -12.74
CA LEU A 409 -22.09 20.63 -13.20
C LEU A 409 -22.60 19.25 -12.82
N GLU A 410 -23.49 18.70 -13.64
CA GLU A 410 -24.01 17.34 -13.46
C GLU A 410 -23.13 16.34 -14.20
N VAL A 411 -22.41 15.50 -13.44
CA VAL A 411 -21.78 14.29 -13.98
C VAL A 411 -22.76 13.15 -13.77
N VAL A 412 -23.54 12.87 -14.80
CA VAL A 412 -24.51 11.78 -14.81
C VAL A 412 -23.85 10.52 -15.35
N LEU A 413 -23.74 9.48 -14.52
CA LEU A 413 -23.28 8.18 -14.96
C LEU A 413 -24.43 7.20 -15.02
N HIS A 414 -24.47 6.43 -16.10
CA HIS A 414 -25.43 5.34 -16.28
C HIS A 414 -24.69 4.02 -16.32
N SER A 415 -25.27 2.99 -15.70
CA SER A 415 -24.82 1.61 -15.85
C SER A 415 -25.11 1.11 -17.26
N PRO A 416 -24.55 -0.04 -17.68
CA PRO A 416 -24.93 -0.68 -18.94
C PRO A 416 -26.45 -0.96 -19.06
N GLU A 417 -27.15 -1.10 -17.93
CA GLU A 417 -28.60 -1.26 -17.84
C GLU A 417 -29.37 0.07 -17.69
N ASP A 418 -28.72 1.20 -18.01
CA ASP A 418 -29.29 2.55 -18.00
C ASP A 418 -29.76 3.05 -16.62
N LYS A 419 -29.14 2.53 -15.54
CA LYS A 419 -29.42 3.01 -14.18
C LYS A 419 -28.43 4.10 -13.78
N LEU A 420 -28.91 5.16 -13.12
CA LEU A 420 -28.04 6.14 -12.48
C LEU A 420 -27.06 5.44 -11.51
N VAL A 421 -25.77 5.61 -11.77
CA VAL A 421 -24.67 5.19 -10.89
C VAL A 421 -24.04 6.44 -10.30
N GLY A 422 -23.57 6.33 -9.05
CA GLY A 422 -22.90 7.39 -8.29
C GLY A 422 -21.88 8.21 -9.10
N PRO A 423 -21.41 9.35 -8.57
CA PRO A 423 -20.31 10.10 -9.20
C PRO A 423 -19.12 9.18 -9.54
N CYS A 424 -18.40 9.45 -10.63
CA CYS A 424 -17.29 8.57 -11.03
C CYS A 424 -16.19 8.66 -9.98
N HIS A 425 -15.27 7.69 -9.99
CA HIS A 425 -14.11 7.73 -9.10
C HIS A 425 -13.33 9.05 -9.20
N GLY A 426 -13.18 9.65 -10.39
CA GLY A 426 -12.59 10.98 -10.54
C GLY A 426 -13.35 12.05 -9.74
N CYS A 427 -14.68 12.08 -9.85
CA CYS A 427 -15.52 13.00 -9.08
C CYS A 427 -15.40 12.78 -7.57
N GLU A 428 -15.44 11.53 -7.10
CA GLU A 428 -15.28 11.19 -5.68
C GLU A 428 -13.91 11.58 -5.15
N SER A 429 -12.87 11.38 -5.97
CA SER A 429 -11.50 11.73 -5.62
C SER A 429 -11.30 13.24 -5.47
N VAL A 430 -11.95 14.07 -6.31
CA VAL A 430 -11.95 15.54 -6.11
C VAL A 430 -12.50 15.88 -4.73
N TYR A 431 -13.65 15.33 -4.35
CA TYR A 431 -14.26 15.63 -3.05
C TYR A 431 -13.40 15.11 -1.89
N ALA A 432 -12.84 13.91 -2.02
CA ALA A 432 -11.92 13.36 -1.03
C ALA A 432 -10.65 14.22 -0.87
N HIS A 433 -10.07 14.71 -1.97
CA HIS A 433 -8.92 15.61 -1.95
C HIS A 433 -9.19 16.89 -1.15
N TYR A 434 -10.41 17.42 -1.24
CA TYR A 434 -10.85 18.61 -0.49
C TYR A 434 -11.48 18.28 0.88
N GLY A 435 -11.44 17.03 1.34
CA GLY A 435 -11.95 16.62 2.65
C GLY A 435 -13.48 16.60 2.77
N VAL A 436 -14.21 16.53 1.65
CA VAL A 436 -15.67 16.48 1.62
C VAL A 436 -16.16 15.03 1.63
N PRO A 437 -17.09 14.65 2.52
CA PRO A 437 -17.56 13.27 2.60
C PRO A 437 -18.35 12.87 1.35
N ASN A 438 -18.30 11.58 1.00
CA ASN A 438 -19.04 11.01 -0.13
C ASN A 438 -20.58 11.16 -0.02
N THR A 439 -21.11 11.43 1.18
CA THR A 439 -22.53 11.76 1.40
C THR A 439 -22.94 13.09 0.80
N ALA A 440 -21.99 13.94 0.39
CA ALA A 440 -22.25 15.18 -0.31
C ALA A 440 -22.77 14.97 -1.74
N PHE A 441 -22.59 13.77 -2.31
CA PHE A 441 -23.13 13.44 -3.62
C PHE A 441 -24.62 13.08 -3.52
N VAL A 442 -25.47 14.03 -3.90
CA VAL A 442 -26.92 13.78 -4.04
C VAL A 442 -27.20 13.35 -5.47
N MET A 443 -27.50 12.07 -5.65
CA MET A 443 -28.02 11.53 -6.91
C MET A 443 -29.43 12.09 -7.13
N LYS A 444 -29.64 12.87 -8.18
CA LYS A 444 -30.97 13.33 -8.61
C LYS A 444 -31.33 12.62 -9.91
N GLU A 445 -32.58 12.17 -9.99
CA GLU A 445 -33.17 11.54 -11.20
C GLU A 445 -33.38 12.52 -12.35
#